data_AF-A0A448SVL7-F1
#
_entry.id   AF-A0A448SVL7-F1
#
_cell.length_a   1.000
_cell.length_b   1.000
_cell.length_c   1.000
_cell.angle_alpha   90.00
_cell.angle_beta   90.00
_cell.angle_gamma   90.00
#
_symmetry.space_group_name_H-M   'P 1'
#
loop_
_entity.id
_entity.type
_entity.pdbx_description
1 polymer ?
#
loop_
_entity_poly.entity_id
_entity_poly.type
_entity_poly.pdbx_seq_one_letter_code
_entity_poly.pdbx_strand_id
1 'polypeptide(L)'
;MKRFDIIIIATVFLASGCKNYIPYLYIDNLIEMSRIYCNENEFLQCERYQACMSKQYDKVKSKSPLLLSRAPSIISRNALSIGEVNSHINLISDSYGLLDPKKPDLNDLGLSIGVSYFIYAHNSCANIIGDKTYNIDNYMPLLKKELGVK
;
A
#
# COMPACT_ATOMS: atom_id res chain seq x y z
N MET A 1 -12.91 27.98 -41.69
CA MET A 1 -12.59 26.71 -41.00
C MET A 1 -12.24 27.02 -39.55
N LYS A 2 -12.77 26.21 -38.64
CA LYS A 2 -13.11 26.52 -37.25
C LYS A 2 -11.88 26.64 -36.34
N ARG A 3 -11.68 27.81 -35.72
CA ARG A 3 -10.70 28.04 -34.63
C ARG A 3 -11.12 27.44 -33.28
N PHE A 4 -12.27 26.77 -33.22
CA PHE A 4 -12.84 26.22 -31.99
C PHE A 4 -12.49 24.75 -31.72
N ASP A 5 -11.87 24.06 -32.67
CA ASP A 5 -11.65 22.60 -32.54
C ASP A 5 -10.34 22.26 -31.78
N ILE A 6 -9.43 23.22 -31.57
CA ILE A 6 -8.13 22.98 -30.90
C ILE A 6 -8.25 23.05 -29.36
N ILE A 7 -9.19 23.83 -28.83
CA ILE A 7 -9.32 24.03 -27.37
C ILE A 7 -9.94 22.81 -26.67
N ILE A 8 -10.76 22.02 -27.37
CA ILE A 8 -11.48 20.88 -26.78
C ILE A 8 -10.57 19.66 -26.58
N ILE A 9 -9.52 19.50 -27.40
CA ILE A 9 -8.61 18.35 -27.29
C ILE A 9 -7.68 18.47 -26.07
N ALA A 10 -7.29 19.69 -25.69
CA ALA A 10 -6.43 19.92 -24.53
C ALA A 10 -7.16 19.75 -23.18
N THR A 11 -8.48 20.00 -23.13
CA THR A 11 -9.26 19.87 -21.88
C THR A 11 -9.58 18.42 -21.54
N VAL A 12 -9.66 17.53 -22.53
CA VAL A 12 -9.96 16.10 -22.31
C VAL A 12 -8.74 15.31 -21.82
N PHE A 13 -7.52 15.70 -22.22
CA PHE A 13 -6.29 15.02 -21.78
C PHE A 13 -5.87 15.35 -20.34
N LEU A 14 -6.23 16.52 -19.81
CA LEU A 14 -5.90 16.90 -18.43
C LEU A 14 -6.86 16.32 -17.37
N ALA A 15 -8.10 16.02 -17.75
CA ALA A 15 -9.11 15.50 -16.81
C ALA A 15 -8.97 14.00 -16.51
N SER A 16 -8.35 13.22 -17.40
CA SER A 16 -8.17 11.77 -17.23
C SER A 16 -6.88 11.39 -16.49
N GLY A 17 -5.81 12.20 -16.60
CA GLY A 17 -4.53 11.97 -15.93
C GLY A 17 -4.53 12.29 -14.43
N CYS A 18 -5.33 13.25 -13.98
CA CYS A 18 -5.33 13.69 -12.57
C CYS A 18 -6.18 12.81 -11.63
N LYS A 19 -7.12 12.01 -12.15
CA LYS A 19 -8.15 11.35 -11.33
C LYS A 19 -7.59 10.24 -10.41
N ASN A 20 -6.45 9.64 -10.78
CA ASN A 20 -5.80 8.57 -10.02
C ASN A 20 -4.40 8.93 -9.50
N TYR A 21 -3.92 10.15 -9.76
CA TYR A 21 -2.59 10.58 -9.34
C TYR A 21 -2.42 10.58 -7.82
N ILE A 22 -3.39 11.16 -7.10
CA ILE A 22 -3.35 11.24 -5.63
C ILE A 22 -3.35 9.83 -5.00
N PRO A 23 -4.26 8.90 -5.36
CA PRO A 23 -4.21 7.54 -4.84
C PRO A 23 -2.90 6.80 -5.09
N TYR A 24 -2.26 6.98 -6.24
CA TYR A 24 -0.97 6.35 -6.54
C TYR A 24 0.15 6.92 -5.67
N LEU A 25 0.16 8.22 -5.43
CA LEU A 25 1.12 8.84 -4.50
C LEU A 25 1.03 8.24 -3.10
N TYR A 26 -0.19 7.98 -2.61
CA TYR A 26 -0.39 7.30 -1.33
C TYR A 26 0.12 5.85 -1.35
N ILE A 27 -0.07 5.12 -2.46
CA ILE A 27 0.49 3.77 -2.60
C ILE A 27 2.02 3.79 -2.62
N ASP A 28 2.62 4.76 -3.31
CA ASP A 28 4.07 4.96 -3.34
C ASP A 28 4.62 5.26 -1.94
N ASN A 29 3.86 5.97 -1.10
CA ASN A 29 4.19 6.16 0.31
C ASN A 29 4.27 4.82 1.09
N LEU A 30 3.38 3.84 0.85
CA LEU A 30 3.51 2.51 1.48
C LEU A 30 4.80 1.79 1.08
N ILE A 31 5.16 1.90 -0.19
CA ILE A 31 6.40 1.32 -0.71
C ILE A 31 7.59 1.98 -0.02
N GLU A 32 7.57 3.30 0.14
CA GLU A 32 8.61 4.04 0.83
C GLU A 32 8.69 3.70 2.33
N MET A 33 7.56 3.64 3.03
CA MET A 33 7.50 3.19 4.43
C MET A 33 8.10 1.79 4.59
N SER A 34 7.86 0.88 3.64
CA SER A 34 8.46 -0.46 3.66
C SER A 34 9.98 -0.45 3.46
N ARG A 35 10.51 0.48 2.65
CA ARG A 35 11.96 0.69 2.49
C ARG A 35 12.57 1.21 3.79
N ILE A 36 11.92 2.17 4.44
CA ILE A 36 12.37 2.73 5.73
C ILE A 36 12.36 1.64 6.80
N TYR A 37 11.28 0.87 6.93
CA TYR A 37 11.22 -0.33 7.79
C TYR A 37 12.43 -1.25 7.60
N CYS A 38 12.76 -1.54 6.34
CA CYS A 38 13.87 -2.43 6.03
C CYS A 38 15.21 -1.87 6.52
N ASN A 39 15.45 -0.59 6.23
CA ASN A 39 16.69 0.10 6.61
C ASN A 39 16.83 0.25 8.12
N GLU A 40 15.75 0.63 8.83
CA GLU A 40 15.77 0.84 10.29
C GLU A 40 15.96 -0.48 11.06
N ASN A 41 15.55 -1.61 10.49
CA ASN A 41 15.83 -2.94 11.03
C ASN A 41 17.20 -3.50 10.58
N GLU A 42 17.99 -2.72 9.85
CA GLU A 42 19.32 -3.12 9.35
C GLU A 42 19.32 -4.41 8.51
N PHE A 43 18.20 -4.71 7.85
CA PHE A 43 18.13 -5.86 6.97
C PHE A 43 19.02 -5.66 5.73
N LEU A 44 19.49 -6.78 5.16
CA LEU A 44 20.22 -6.76 3.90
C LEU A 44 19.23 -6.69 2.71
N GLN A 45 19.66 -6.11 1.59
CA GLN A 45 18.92 -6.10 0.32
C GLN A 45 17.64 -5.25 0.28
N CYS A 46 17.59 -4.14 1.03
CA CYS A 46 16.41 -3.27 1.08
C CYS A 46 15.97 -2.70 -0.28
N GLU A 47 16.88 -2.45 -1.22
CA GLU A 47 16.52 -2.04 -2.58
C GLU A 47 15.75 -3.13 -3.33
N ARG A 48 16.17 -4.40 -3.20
CA ARG A 48 15.48 -5.54 -3.82
C ARG A 48 14.12 -5.78 -3.17
N TYR A 49 14.02 -5.58 -1.86
CA TYR A 49 12.76 -5.65 -1.13
C TYR A 49 11.79 -4.56 -1.59
N GLN A 50 12.23 -3.30 -1.65
CA GLN A 50 11.43 -2.19 -2.16
C GLN A 50 10.95 -2.44 -3.60
N ALA A 51 11.83 -2.92 -4.48
CA ALA A 51 11.48 -3.26 -5.85
C ALA A 51 10.42 -4.39 -5.91
N CYS A 52 10.53 -5.38 -5.02
CA CYS A 52 9.52 -6.43 -4.88
C CYS A 52 8.18 -5.86 -4.41
N MET A 53 8.17 -5.02 -3.37
CA MET A 53 6.97 -4.36 -2.86
C MET A 53 6.28 -3.55 -3.97
N SER A 54 7.05 -2.72 -4.69
CA SER A 54 6.55 -1.95 -5.83
C SER A 54 5.91 -2.84 -6.89
N LYS A 55 6.58 -3.95 -7.26
CA LYS A 55 6.05 -4.92 -8.21
C LYS A 55 4.76 -5.60 -7.74
N GLN A 56 4.54 -5.77 -6.43
CA GLN A 56 3.25 -6.27 -5.94
C GLN A 56 2.15 -5.23 -6.21
N TYR A 57 2.36 -3.99 -5.79
CA TYR A 57 1.39 -2.91 -5.99
C TYR A 57 1.09 -2.61 -7.47
N ASP A 58 2.08 -2.68 -8.36
CA ASP A 58 1.87 -2.49 -9.80
C ASP A 58 0.83 -3.45 -10.41
N LYS A 59 0.68 -4.67 -9.85
CA LYS A 59 -0.29 -5.67 -10.32
C LYS A 59 -1.73 -5.30 -10.01
N VAL A 60 -1.96 -4.48 -8.99
CA VAL A 60 -3.30 -4.25 -8.43
C VAL A 60 -3.70 -2.77 -8.32
N LYS A 61 -2.74 -1.84 -8.35
CA LYS A 61 -3.00 -0.41 -8.10
C LYS A 61 -4.02 0.19 -9.06
N SER A 62 -4.02 -0.25 -10.32
CA SER A 62 -4.99 0.21 -11.32
C SER A 62 -6.40 -0.37 -11.15
N LYS A 63 -6.55 -1.49 -10.43
CA LYS A 63 -7.85 -2.14 -10.20
C LYS A 63 -8.65 -1.44 -9.10
N SER A 64 -7.98 -1.08 -8.01
CA SER A 64 -8.64 -0.49 -6.83
C SER A 64 -7.77 0.56 -6.15
N PRO A 65 -7.40 1.65 -6.85
CA PRO A 65 -6.49 2.67 -6.31
C PRO A 65 -6.98 3.28 -5.00
N LEU A 66 -8.29 3.56 -4.91
CA LEU A 66 -8.91 4.20 -3.75
C LEU A 66 -8.97 3.31 -2.50
N LEU A 67 -9.01 1.99 -2.66
CA LEU A 67 -9.01 1.06 -1.52
C LEU A 67 -7.60 0.92 -0.96
N LEU A 68 -6.60 0.83 -1.85
CA LEU A 68 -5.20 0.72 -1.47
C LEU A 68 -4.66 2.02 -0.87
N SER A 69 -5.06 3.18 -1.41
CA SER A 69 -4.58 4.50 -0.97
C SER A 69 -5.05 4.91 0.44
N ARG A 70 -5.95 4.17 1.07
CA ARG A 70 -6.39 4.42 2.46
C ARG A 70 -5.43 3.84 3.50
N ALA A 71 -4.69 2.79 3.16
CA ALA A 71 -3.80 2.11 4.10
C ALA A 71 -2.74 3.03 4.76
N PRO A 72 -2.04 3.93 4.03
CA PRO A 72 -0.92 4.67 4.60
C PRO A 72 -1.35 5.55 5.77
N SER A 73 -2.47 6.25 5.68
CA SER A 73 -2.93 7.12 6.79
C SER A 73 -3.28 6.33 8.06
N ILE A 74 -3.83 5.13 7.91
CA ILE A 74 -4.18 4.26 9.04
C ILE A 74 -2.90 3.69 9.66
N ILE A 75 -2.00 3.20 8.82
CA ILE A 75 -0.73 2.62 9.26
C ILE A 75 0.09 3.71 9.95
N SER A 76 0.23 4.88 9.34
CA SER A 76 0.94 6.00 9.96
C SER A 76 0.34 6.44 11.28
N ARG A 77 -1.00 6.42 11.43
CA ARG A 77 -1.63 6.84 12.70
C ARG A 77 -1.50 5.80 13.81
N ASN A 78 -1.57 4.50 13.47
CA ASN A 78 -1.79 3.45 14.47
C ASN A 78 -0.64 2.44 14.57
N ALA A 79 0.31 2.47 13.64
CA ALA A 79 1.44 1.53 13.55
C ALA A 79 2.80 2.23 13.40
N LEU A 80 2.83 3.57 13.34
CA LEU A 80 4.06 4.34 13.48
C LEU A 80 4.05 5.09 14.80
N SER A 81 5.17 5.03 15.52
CA SER A 81 5.46 5.93 16.63
C SER A 81 5.98 7.27 16.11
N ILE A 82 5.12 8.08 15.48
CA ILE A 82 5.52 9.36 14.89
C ILE A 82 6.17 10.25 15.96
N GLY A 83 7.43 10.62 15.74
CA GLY A 83 8.24 11.43 16.67
C GLY A 83 9.31 10.64 17.43
N GLU A 84 9.33 9.31 17.30
CA GLU A 84 10.37 8.45 17.89
C GLU A 84 11.48 8.12 16.88
N VAL A 85 12.70 7.91 17.39
CA VAL A 85 13.80 7.35 16.60
C VAL A 85 13.46 5.92 16.23
N ASN A 86 13.69 5.53 14.97
CA ASN A 86 13.37 4.22 14.45
C ASN A 86 11.87 3.85 14.52
N SER A 87 11.02 4.86 14.24
CA SER A 87 9.55 4.76 14.30
C SER A 87 8.94 3.68 13.39
N HIS A 88 9.69 3.11 12.45
CA HIS A 88 9.23 2.07 11.55
C HIS A 88 9.70 0.68 11.95
N ILE A 89 10.52 0.47 12.99
CA ILE A 89 11.04 -0.89 13.31
C ILE A 89 9.93 -1.93 13.43
N ASN A 90 8.77 -1.55 13.99
CA ASN A 90 7.62 -2.44 14.18
C ASN A 90 6.55 -2.28 13.10
N LEU A 91 6.83 -1.57 12.01
CA LEU A 91 5.84 -1.19 10.98
C LEU A 91 4.98 -2.39 10.53
N ILE A 92 5.63 -3.51 10.17
CA ILE A 92 4.91 -4.67 9.64
C ILE A 92 4.12 -5.39 10.74
N SER A 93 4.70 -5.60 11.92
CA SER A 93 4.02 -6.27 13.03
C SER A 93 2.83 -5.46 13.53
N ASP A 94 2.97 -4.14 13.60
CA ASP A 94 1.92 -3.25 14.11
C ASP A 94 0.82 -3.09 13.08
N SER A 95 1.17 -2.98 11.78
CA SER A 95 0.21 -3.03 10.67
C SER A 95 -0.58 -4.33 10.67
N TYR A 96 0.07 -5.48 10.90
CA TYR A 96 -0.61 -6.76 11.03
C TYR A 96 -1.54 -6.77 12.24
N GLY A 97 -1.09 -6.22 13.37
CA GLY A 97 -1.90 -6.06 14.57
C GLY A 97 -3.12 -5.17 14.40
N LEU A 98 -3.21 -4.34 13.35
CA LEU A 98 -4.44 -3.61 13.03
C LEU A 98 -5.54 -4.56 12.55
N LEU A 99 -5.18 -5.65 11.87
CA LEU A 99 -6.11 -6.67 11.36
C LEU A 99 -6.78 -7.50 12.48
N ASP A 100 -6.47 -7.28 13.75
CA ASP A 100 -7.19 -7.97 14.82
C ASP A 100 -8.68 -7.54 14.80
N PRO A 101 -9.64 -8.46 14.60
CA PRO A 101 -11.07 -8.13 14.60
C PRO A 101 -11.57 -7.55 15.93
N LYS A 102 -10.79 -7.67 17.03
CA LYS A 102 -11.07 -7.02 18.31
C LYS A 102 -10.70 -5.54 18.34
N LYS A 103 -10.00 -5.02 17.32
CA LYS A 103 -9.71 -3.59 17.16
C LYS A 103 -10.79 -2.93 16.27
N PRO A 104 -11.71 -2.13 16.85
CA PRO A 104 -12.86 -1.58 16.14
C PRO A 104 -12.49 -0.56 15.04
N ASP A 105 -11.25 -0.06 15.04
CA ASP A 105 -10.78 0.96 14.10
C ASP A 105 -10.74 0.49 12.63
N LEU A 106 -10.79 -0.82 12.36
CA LEU A 106 -10.78 -1.40 11.01
C LEU A 106 -12.16 -1.84 10.47
N ASN A 107 -13.26 -1.46 11.10
CA ASN A 107 -14.62 -1.82 10.64
C ASN A 107 -15.01 -1.27 9.24
N ASP A 108 -14.17 -0.44 8.60
CA ASP A 108 -14.35 -0.05 7.20
C ASP A 108 -13.63 -1.05 6.27
N LEU A 109 -14.41 -1.64 5.35
CA LEU A 109 -13.99 -2.59 4.32
C LEU A 109 -12.75 -2.10 3.53
N GLY A 110 -12.65 -0.81 3.26
CA GLY A 110 -11.50 -0.24 2.55
C GLY A 110 -10.22 -0.26 3.38
N LEU A 111 -10.33 -0.12 4.70
CA LEU A 111 -9.20 -0.19 5.64
C LEU A 111 -8.67 -1.63 5.71
N SER A 112 -9.58 -2.60 5.80
CA SER A 112 -9.24 -4.03 5.80
C SER A 112 -8.50 -4.46 4.53
N ILE A 113 -8.90 -3.98 3.35
CA ILE A 113 -8.25 -4.34 2.06
C ILE A 113 -6.85 -3.73 1.95
N GLY A 114 -6.71 -2.42 2.21
CA GLY A 114 -5.43 -1.75 2.06
C GLY A 114 -4.35 -2.28 3.01
N VAL A 115 -4.70 -2.47 4.28
CA VAL A 115 -3.77 -3.01 5.30
C VAL A 115 -3.47 -4.49 5.04
N SER A 116 -4.48 -5.33 4.76
CA SER A 116 -4.22 -6.74 4.47
C SER A 116 -3.41 -6.93 3.19
N TYR A 117 -3.58 -6.06 2.18
CA TYR A 117 -2.75 -6.10 0.99
C TYR A 117 -1.30 -5.66 1.26
N PHE A 118 -1.08 -4.69 2.15
CA PHE A 118 0.27 -4.32 2.58
C PHE A 118 1.01 -5.51 3.22
N ILE A 119 0.33 -6.24 4.09
CA ILE A 119 0.88 -7.48 4.68
C ILE A 119 1.08 -8.58 3.64
N TYR A 120 0.14 -8.74 2.69
CA TYR A 120 0.28 -9.68 1.57
C TYR A 120 1.53 -9.38 0.72
N ALA A 121 1.74 -8.10 0.40
CA ALA A 121 2.90 -7.66 -0.37
C ALA A 121 4.20 -7.93 0.39
N HIS A 122 4.24 -7.61 1.69
CA HIS A 122 5.36 -7.95 2.56
C HIS A 122 5.63 -9.46 2.57
N ASN A 123 4.63 -10.31 2.84
CA ASN A 123 4.81 -11.76 2.86
C ASN A 123 5.40 -12.31 1.56
N SER A 124 5.00 -11.73 0.42
CA SER A 124 5.52 -12.11 -0.90
C SER A 124 6.99 -11.73 -1.11
N CYS A 125 7.53 -10.81 -0.30
CA CYS A 125 8.85 -10.22 -0.43
C CYS A 125 9.77 -10.48 0.78
N ALA A 126 9.23 -10.97 1.92
CA ALA A 126 9.94 -11.11 3.19
C ALA A 126 11.19 -11.98 3.10
N ASN A 127 11.15 -13.05 2.28
CA ASN A 127 12.31 -13.92 2.04
C ASN A 127 13.53 -13.19 1.45
N ILE A 128 13.35 -12.02 0.79
CA ILE A 128 14.48 -11.22 0.27
C ILE A 128 15.34 -10.68 1.41
N ILE A 129 14.69 -10.28 2.50
CA ILE A 129 15.33 -9.64 3.67
C ILE A 129 15.53 -10.62 4.83
N GLY A 130 15.06 -11.86 4.69
CA GLY A 130 15.13 -12.88 5.74
C GLY A 130 14.16 -12.66 6.89
N ASP A 131 13.07 -11.93 6.64
CA ASP A 131 12.07 -11.58 7.66
C ASP A 131 10.92 -12.61 7.72
N LYS A 132 10.16 -12.59 8.81
CA LYS A 132 9.02 -13.48 9.04
C LYS A 132 7.79 -13.07 8.22
N THR A 133 6.92 -14.03 7.97
CA THR A 133 5.61 -13.80 7.33
C THR A 133 4.47 -13.86 8.35
N TYR A 134 3.33 -13.25 8.03
CA TYR A 134 2.15 -13.18 8.89
C TYR A 134 0.95 -13.91 8.27
N ASN A 135 0.13 -14.57 9.10
CA ASN A 135 -1.05 -15.29 8.60
C ASN A 135 -2.19 -14.30 8.26
N ILE A 136 -2.55 -14.22 6.99
CA ILE A 136 -3.64 -13.38 6.47
C ILE A 136 -4.72 -14.19 5.74
N ASP A 137 -4.83 -15.50 6.00
CA ASP A 137 -5.74 -16.41 5.30
C ASP A 137 -7.20 -15.93 5.34
N ASN A 138 -7.63 -15.38 6.47
CA ASN A 138 -8.97 -14.83 6.65
C ASN A 138 -9.27 -13.63 5.72
N TYR A 139 -8.25 -12.94 5.21
CA TYR A 139 -8.37 -11.82 4.30
C TYR A 139 -8.20 -12.22 2.83
N MET A 140 -7.65 -13.40 2.55
CA MET A 140 -7.43 -13.86 1.18
C MET A 140 -8.70 -13.92 0.32
N PRO A 141 -9.88 -14.36 0.81
CA PRO A 141 -11.11 -14.30 0.03
C PRO A 141 -11.47 -12.87 -0.39
N LEU A 142 -11.29 -11.89 0.51
CA LEU A 142 -11.57 -10.49 0.25
C LEU A 142 -10.57 -9.91 -0.76
N LEU A 143 -9.28 -10.16 -0.57
CA LEU A 143 -8.23 -9.71 -1.49
C LEU A 143 -8.41 -10.32 -2.90
N LYS A 144 -8.81 -11.59 -2.99
CA LYS A 144 -9.14 -12.26 -4.26
C LYS A 144 -10.31 -11.57 -4.96
N LYS A 145 -11.37 -11.28 -4.22
CA LYS A 145 -12.57 -10.63 -4.77
C LYS A 145 -12.29 -9.21 -5.27
N GLU A 146 -11.60 -8.41 -4.47
CA GLU A 146 -11.48 -6.97 -4.72
C GLU A 146 -10.24 -6.62 -5.57
N LEU A 147 -9.14 -7.38 -5.45
CA LEU A 147 -7.86 -7.10 -6.13
C LEU A 147 -7.44 -8.19 -7.12
N GLY A 148 -8.07 -9.37 -7.09
CA GLY A 148 -7.72 -10.49 -7.98
C GLY A 148 -6.30 -11.02 -7.76
N VAL A 149 -5.81 -11.00 -6.52
CA VAL A 149 -4.61 -11.77 -6.13
C VAL A 149 -4.86 -13.28 -6.29
N LYS A 150 -3.80 -14.06 -6.52
CA LYS A 150 -3.89 -15.51 -6.76
C LYS A 150 -3.31 -16.26 -5.57
#